data_AF-A0AAN9MV00-F1
#
_entry.id   AF-A0AAN9MV00-F1
#
_cell.length_a   1.000
_cell.length_b   1.000
_cell.length_c   1.000
_cell.angle_alpha   90.00
_cell.angle_beta   90.00
_cell.angle_gamma   90.00
#
_symmetry.space_group_name_H-M   'P 1'
#
loop_
_entity.id
_entity.type
_entity.pdbx_description
1 polymer ?
#
loop_
_entity_poly.entity_id
_entity_poly.type
_entity_poly.pdbx_seq_one_letter_code
_entity_poly.pdbx_strand_id
1 'polypeptide(L)'
;MLRRSNFLPSLKQFSGYQQWMVSVVCVCLFSYCKSDRVFMSKSVQLTHVPLQTFGFVQSAFSLTHFTFPFHHAQTSPSLSFPSQHTLSRFRPPTTVFSSVTAEEPLEPPVSMVAIVGHGVASPLKSTSWEQVMLHTAKRLKWIDEGYELLVFTDECIQSSAEMGMRLQKELLKADILVVVAVTNKESIKWINLNSKIIETVICFDSSPDMKNRLGGYDVHNEVKGSIFGKLFGNSQSDKTKESYKVVQTVSESWDRHNSDDIRFCLLVLINAYIRPVPVLKNLRAKGFSTLNCMLRNCGRQILNCLLDPNCRKALQCLNQCSPVDQVCNYRCIASYESASLEAFSLCVLQKNNCLELDAKVPDKPYVPPMIMFRGANLSYEMAEDLFVGWLGSLEWSWRVIAGQNPAYDQFPCQYQLFYRGKAKGSFWYEPVFQVKTLEGQMVWRRRKYRAKRGKVPGTFYFSVLDNGVVSNEFWTIVDVADDLSWGLFHYHGAARAAGQSYTGAVLVSPDGAFPNDREKTKVVAALDKCEIKEWELYTVNNCSCIDPPLGIPEGSSLHTVVQIEDPNWMPI
;
A
#
# COMPACT_ATOMS: atom_id res chain seq x y z
N MET A 1 28.10 -3.43 -59.24
CA MET A 1 27.31 -2.24 -58.84
C MET A 1 26.48 -2.60 -57.62
N LEU A 2 26.40 -1.73 -56.59
CA LEU A 2 25.41 -1.87 -55.52
C LEU A 2 24.15 -1.06 -55.84
N ARG A 3 22.99 -1.52 -55.36
CA ARG A 3 21.89 -0.64 -54.94
C ARG A 3 21.51 -0.99 -53.50
N ARG A 4 21.32 0.05 -52.67
CA ARG A 4 20.79 -0.08 -51.30
C ARG A 4 19.26 -0.07 -51.35
N SER A 5 18.63 -0.83 -50.47
CA SER A 5 17.21 -0.69 -50.13
C SER A 5 17.07 -0.60 -48.61
N ASN A 6 16.83 0.60 -48.09
CA ASN A 6 16.62 0.80 -46.66
C ASN A 6 15.21 0.31 -46.29
N PHE A 7 15.10 -0.52 -45.25
CA PHE A 7 13.83 -0.79 -44.57
C PHE A 7 13.82 -0.09 -43.21
N LEU A 8 12.91 0.88 -43.05
CA LEU A 8 12.57 1.51 -41.77
C LEU A 8 11.21 0.95 -41.33
N PRO A 9 11.10 0.31 -40.15
CA PRO A 9 9.81 -0.03 -39.56
C PRO A 9 9.02 1.24 -39.21
N SER A 10 7.71 1.25 -39.50
CA SER A 10 6.86 2.44 -39.29
C SER A 10 6.47 2.64 -37.83
N LEU A 11 6.60 3.87 -37.32
CA LEU A 11 6.09 4.32 -36.02
C LEU A 11 4.54 4.40 -35.99
N LYS A 12 3.85 3.25 -35.99
CA LYS A 12 2.39 3.14 -35.80
C LYS A 12 1.97 1.86 -35.08
N GLN A 13 2.19 1.78 -33.77
CA GLN A 13 1.30 1.14 -32.76
C GLN A 13 2.01 1.10 -31.39
N PHE A 14 1.61 2.00 -30.49
CA PHE A 14 1.95 1.94 -29.06
C PHE A 14 0.73 2.42 -28.27
N SER A 15 0.40 1.76 -27.16
CA SER A 15 -0.68 2.20 -26.29
C SER A 15 -0.22 3.39 -25.41
N GLY A 16 -1.16 4.20 -24.92
CA GLY A 16 -0.86 5.40 -24.13
C GLY A 16 -0.06 5.17 -22.84
N TYR A 17 0.07 3.92 -22.38
CA TYR A 17 0.94 3.55 -21.25
C TYR A 17 2.42 3.49 -21.66
N GLN A 18 2.73 2.91 -22.83
CA GLN A 18 4.12 2.76 -23.31
C GLN A 18 4.73 4.10 -23.75
N GLN A 19 3.88 5.07 -24.10
CA GLN A 19 4.29 6.37 -24.61
C GLN A 19 5.06 7.22 -23.57
N TRP A 20 4.85 6.99 -22.26
CA TRP A 20 5.57 7.69 -21.19
C TRP A 20 7.09 7.45 -21.27
N MET A 21 7.51 6.18 -21.26
CA MET A 21 8.92 5.80 -21.22
C MET A 21 9.65 6.21 -22.51
N VAL A 22 8.99 6.06 -23.66
CA VAL A 22 9.52 6.53 -24.96
C VAL A 22 9.66 8.06 -24.98
N SER A 23 8.70 8.80 -24.42
CA SER A 23 8.75 10.27 -24.38
C SER A 23 9.89 10.78 -23.50
N VAL A 24 10.07 10.20 -22.30
CA VAL A 24 11.16 10.61 -21.39
C VAL A 24 12.53 10.26 -21.98
N VAL A 25 12.71 9.06 -22.56
CA VAL A 25 13.96 8.67 -23.23
C VAL A 25 14.24 9.56 -24.44
N CYS A 26 13.25 9.86 -25.27
CA CYS A 26 13.42 10.78 -26.41
C CYS A 26 13.77 12.20 -25.95
N VAL A 27 13.11 12.75 -24.94
CA VAL A 27 13.40 14.11 -24.44
C VAL A 27 14.79 14.20 -23.81
N CYS A 28 15.23 13.18 -23.05
CA CYS A 28 16.59 13.12 -22.53
C CYS A 28 17.64 13.05 -23.66
N LEU A 29 17.44 12.19 -24.67
CA LEU A 29 18.34 12.06 -25.82
C LEU A 29 18.37 13.33 -26.69
N PHE A 30 17.23 13.97 -26.95
CA PHE A 30 17.17 15.24 -27.68
C PHE A 30 17.80 16.41 -26.92
N SER A 31 17.76 16.38 -25.58
CA SER A 31 18.43 17.37 -24.74
C SER A 31 19.95 17.19 -24.79
N TYR A 32 20.44 15.95 -24.74
CA TYR A 32 21.87 15.65 -24.88
C TYR A 32 22.40 15.99 -26.28
N CYS A 33 21.69 15.60 -27.34
CA CYS A 33 22.02 15.93 -28.74
C CYS A 33 21.90 17.44 -29.08
N LYS A 34 21.48 18.28 -28.14
CA LYS A 34 21.47 19.75 -28.27
C LYS A 34 22.72 20.42 -27.70
N SER A 35 23.57 19.72 -26.93
CA SER A 35 24.74 20.33 -26.28
C SER A 35 25.97 20.41 -27.18
N ASP A 36 26.10 19.52 -28.17
CA ASP A 36 27.26 19.47 -29.08
C ASP A 36 26.94 20.00 -30.48
N ARG A 37 27.05 21.33 -30.68
CA ARG A 37 27.07 21.96 -32.01
C ARG A 37 27.90 23.25 -32.07
N VAL A 38 29.20 23.15 -32.36
CA VAL A 38 29.91 24.24 -33.07
C VAL A 38 30.96 23.69 -34.04
N PHE A 39 31.17 24.43 -35.14
CA PHE A 39 32.24 24.36 -36.15
C PHE A 39 32.39 23.16 -37.11
N MET A 40 31.81 23.36 -38.30
CA MET A 40 32.45 23.31 -39.63
C MET A 40 33.22 22.07 -40.14
N SER A 41 32.65 21.49 -41.19
CA SER A 41 33.23 21.46 -42.55
C SER A 41 34.72 21.07 -42.74
N LYS A 42 34.94 19.80 -43.06
CA LYS A 42 35.43 19.39 -44.39
C LYS A 42 35.16 17.90 -44.65
N SER A 43 35.17 17.51 -45.91
CA SER A 43 35.04 16.12 -46.36
C SER A 43 36.41 15.43 -46.43
N VAL A 44 36.47 14.12 -46.13
CA VAL A 44 37.21 13.08 -46.88
C VAL A 44 36.97 11.67 -46.26
N GLN A 45 36.84 10.69 -47.17
CA GLN A 45 36.90 9.21 -47.13
C GLN A 45 36.99 8.40 -45.80
N LEU A 46 36.35 7.21 -45.83
CA LEU A 46 36.66 6.08 -44.94
C LEU A 46 37.98 5.40 -45.35
N THR A 47 38.72 4.87 -44.37
CA THR A 47 39.69 3.77 -44.53
C THR A 47 39.55 2.75 -43.38
N HIS A 48 40.15 1.57 -43.54
CA HIS A 48 40.01 0.40 -42.66
C HIS A 48 41.05 0.37 -41.51
N VAL A 49 40.65 -0.19 -40.34
CA VAL A 49 41.30 -1.31 -39.57
C VAL A 49 42.85 -1.38 -39.53
N PRO A 50 43.54 -1.59 -38.37
CA PRO A 50 43.15 -2.49 -37.27
C PRO A 50 43.41 -2.03 -35.80
N LEU A 51 43.01 -2.94 -34.90
CA LEU A 51 43.47 -3.18 -33.53
C LEU A 51 44.99 -2.99 -33.29
N GLN A 52 45.38 -2.47 -32.12
CA GLN A 52 46.67 -2.78 -31.48
C GLN A 52 46.58 -2.68 -29.93
N THR A 53 47.52 -3.35 -29.25
CA THR A 53 47.56 -3.57 -27.79
C THR A 53 48.70 -2.78 -27.11
N PHE A 54 48.94 -3.06 -25.82
CA PHE A 54 49.90 -2.41 -24.89
C PHE A 54 49.42 -1.06 -24.31
N GLY A 55 49.73 -0.73 -23.04
CA GLY A 55 50.49 -1.51 -22.05
C GLY A 55 50.37 -0.97 -20.61
N PHE A 56 50.91 -1.73 -19.65
CA PHE A 56 50.96 -1.36 -18.24
C PHE A 56 51.83 -0.12 -17.98
N VAL A 57 51.38 0.77 -17.10
CA VAL A 57 52.25 1.56 -16.21
C VAL A 57 51.60 1.61 -14.83
N GLN A 58 52.34 1.24 -13.79
CA GLN A 58 51.98 1.52 -12.39
C GLN A 58 52.61 2.85 -11.97
N SER A 59 51.87 3.68 -11.24
CA SER A 59 52.46 4.74 -10.41
C SER A 59 51.56 5.03 -9.22
N ALA A 60 51.99 4.63 -8.03
CA ALA A 60 51.40 5.11 -6.78
C ALA A 60 52.04 6.46 -6.41
N PHE A 61 51.26 7.35 -5.78
CA PHE A 61 51.79 8.31 -4.81
C PHE A 61 50.69 8.76 -3.83
N SER A 62 51.10 9.45 -2.77
CA SER A 62 50.43 9.36 -1.46
C SER A 62 49.46 10.50 -1.11
N LEU A 63 48.61 10.18 -0.14
CA LEU A 63 47.99 11.05 0.88
C LEU A 63 48.53 12.49 1.00
N THR A 64 47.61 13.46 1.01
CA THR A 64 47.77 14.71 1.79
C THR A 64 46.47 15.04 2.51
N HIS A 65 46.54 15.33 3.82
CA HIS A 65 45.41 15.84 4.60
C HIS A 65 45.06 17.28 4.20
N PHE A 66 43.79 17.67 4.38
CA PHE A 66 43.40 19.07 4.54
C PHE A 66 42.52 19.25 5.78
N THR A 67 43.05 19.99 6.75
CA THR A 67 42.34 20.49 7.94
C THR A 67 42.08 21.98 7.79
N PHE A 68 40.91 22.46 8.22
CA PHE A 68 40.62 23.90 8.37
C PHE A 68 40.36 24.26 9.84
N PRO A 69 40.77 25.45 10.31
CA PRO A 69 40.86 25.77 11.74
C PRO A 69 39.59 26.40 12.33
N PHE A 70 39.47 26.28 13.66
CA PHE A 70 38.61 27.13 14.49
C PHE A 70 39.30 28.47 14.82
N HIS A 71 38.51 29.48 15.20
CA HIS A 71 38.97 30.54 16.09
C HIS A 71 37.88 30.89 17.13
N HIS A 72 38.30 31.08 18.37
CA HIS A 72 37.45 31.46 19.51
C HIS A 72 37.49 32.98 19.76
N ALA A 73 36.46 33.47 20.44
CA ALA A 73 36.55 34.61 21.35
C ALA A 73 35.71 34.33 22.62
N GLN A 74 36.23 34.75 23.77
CA GLN A 74 35.58 34.80 25.10
C GLN A 74 35.63 36.29 25.56
N THR A 75 35.08 36.81 26.67
CA THR A 75 34.62 36.22 27.95
C THR A 75 33.58 37.14 28.65
N SER A 76 32.97 36.67 29.75
CA SER A 76 32.00 37.34 30.66
C SER A 76 32.64 38.40 31.60
N PRO A 77 32.01 39.00 32.67
CA PRO A 77 30.74 38.72 33.40
C PRO A 77 29.83 40.00 33.55
N SER A 78 29.00 40.35 34.57
CA SER A 78 28.65 39.83 35.92
C SER A 78 27.34 40.42 36.54
N LEU A 79 26.71 39.65 37.44
CA LEU A 79 26.05 40.02 38.73
C LEU A 79 24.68 40.78 38.86
N SER A 80 23.74 40.08 39.53
CA SER A 80 22.76 40.50 40.57
C SER A 80 21.44 41.28 40.28
N PHE A 81 20.39 40.83 41.01
CA PHE A 81 19.01 41.33 41.21
C PHE A 81 18.95 42.48 42.28
N PRO A 82 17.86 43.28 42.50
CA PRO A 82 16.46 42.78 42.67
C PRO A 82 15.22 43.68 42.36
N SER A 83 14.05 43.01 42.33
CA SER A 83 12.69 43.40 42.81
C SER A 83 11.94 44.69 42.36
N GLN A 84 10.62 44.50 42.07
CA GLN A 84 9.50 45.48 42.12
C GLN A 84 9.58 46.72 41.18
N HIS A 85 8.52 47.14 40.47
CA HIS A 85 7.10 47.17 40.83
C HIS A 85 6.12 46.94 39.65
N THR A 86 4.85 46.76 40.02
CA THR A 86 3.64 46.69 39.21
C THR A 86 3.42 47.83 38.19
N LEU A 87 2.93 47.50 36.99
CA LEU A 87 1.86 48.27 36.32
C LEU A 87 1.09 47.40 35.30
N SER A 88 -0.23 47.35 35.42
CA SER A 88 -1.09 46.59 34.49
C SER A 88 -1.34 47.37 33.21
N ARG A 89 -1.24 46.71 32.05
CA ARG A 89 -1.86 47.16 30.80
C ARG A 89 -2.81 46.09 30.30
N PHE A 90 -4.10 46.36 30.45
CA PHE A 90 -5.17 45.62 29.77
C PHE A 90 -4.91 45.62 28.26
N ARG A 91 -4.90 44.43 27.66
CA ARG A 91 -4.98 44.24 26.21
C ARG A 91 -6.39 43.69 25.93
N PRO A 92 -7.19 44.33 25.06
CA PRO A 92 -8.55 43.87 24.81
C PRO A 92 -8.51 42.45 24.19
N PRO A 93 -9.52 41.60 24.49
CA PRO A 93 -9.56 40.25 23.94
C PRO A 93 -9.66 40.34 22.41
N THR A 94 -8.71 39.72 21.71
CA THR A 94 -8.84 39.53 20.26
C THR A 94 -9.94 38.50 20.05
N THR A 95 -11.11 38.96 19.60
CA THR A 95 -12.25 38.09 19.29
C THR A 95 -11.82 37.08 18.23
N VAL A 96 -11.56 35.85 18.65
CA VAL A 96 -11.34 34.74 17.72
C VAL A 96 -12.70 34.50 17.07
N PHE A 97 -12.86 35.02 15.85
CA PHE A 97 -13.89 34.53 14.95
C PHE A 97 -13.59 33.05 14.70
N SER A 98 -14.27 32.19 15.46
CA SER A 98 -14.37 30.78 15.14
C SER A 98 -15.03 30.71 13.77
N SER A 99 -14.21 30.50 12.74
CA SER A 99 -14.69 30.20 11.40
C SER A 99 -15.45 28.89 11.51
N VAL A 100 -16.78 28.99 11.65
CA VAL A 100 -17.68 27.86 11.46
C VAL A 100 -17.39 27.37 10.05
N THR A 101 -16.69 26.24 9.96
CA THR A 101 -16.59 25.49 8.72
C THR A 101 -18.02 25.18 8.32
N ALA A 102 -18.49 25.82 7.25
CA ALA A 102 -19.71 25.39 6.61
C ALA A 102 -19.56 23.89 6.33
N GLU A 103 -20.52 23.08 6.78
CA GLU A 103 -20.51 21.66 6.47
C GLU A 103 -20.49 21.53 4.95
N GLU A 104 -19.48 20.84 4.42
CA GLU A 104 -19.45 20.51 2.99
C GLU A 104 -20.74 19.71 2.71
N PRO A 105 -21.54 20.09 1.70
CA PRO A 105 -22.86 19.53 1.51
C PRO A 105 -22.75 18.02 1.34
N LEU A 106 -23.36 17.27 2.25
CA LEU A 106 -23.20 15.81 2.36
C LEU A 106 -23.37 15.15 1.00
N GLU A 107 -22.25 14.62 0.49
CA GLU A 107 -22.15 14.04 -0.84
C GLU A 107 -23.10 12.84 -0.93
N PRO A 108 -23.96 12.72 -1.97
CA PRO A 108 -25.13 11.86 -1.92
C PRO A 108 -24.78 10.40 -1.57
N PRO A 109 -25.60 9.72 -0.75
CA PRO A 109 -25.36 8.34 -0.38
C PRO A 109 -25.39 7.45 -1.62
N VAL A 110 -24.61 6.37 -1.59
CA VAL A 110 -24.55 5.38 -2.67
C VAL A 110 -25.19 4.10 -2.18
N SER A 111 -26.32 3.73 -2.77
CA SER A 111 -27.10 2.56 -2.41
C SER A 111 -26.71 1.36 -3.28
N MET A 112 -26.23 0.30 -2.64
CA MET A 112 -25.76 -0.91 -3.30
C MET A 112 -26.50 -2.13 -2.76
N VAL A 113 -26.83 -3.07 -3.64
CA VAL A 113 -27.44 -4.35 -3.26
C VAL A 113 -26.53 -5.48 -3.71
N ALA A 114 -26.17 -6.38 -2.80
CA ALA A 114 -25.54 -7.66 -3.09
C ALA A 114 -26.57 -8.79 -2.98
N ILE A 115 -26.68 -9.61 -4.03
CA ILE A 115 -27.41 -10.88 -4.01
C ILE A 115 -26.39 -12.01 -4.12
N VAL A 116 -26.30 -12.84 -3.09
CA VAL A 116 -25.34 -13.96 -3.03
C VAL A 116 -26.05 -15.31 -3.14
N GLY A 117 -25.39 -16.31 -3.72
CA GLY A 117 -25.90 -17.70 -3.70
C GLY A 117 -26.06 -18.21 -2.26
N HIS A 118 -27.26 -18.65 -1.89
CA HIS A 118 -27.54 -19.17 -0.54
C HIS A 118 -26.60 -20.34 -0.21
N GLY A 119 -25.97 -20.31 0.96
CA GLY A 119 -25.09 -21.38 1.46
C GLY A 119 -23.78 -21.57 0.67
N VAL A 120 -23.50 -20.76 -0.37
CA VAL A 120 -22.32 -20.95 -1.21
C VAL A 120 -21.06 -20.44 -0.50
N ALA A 121 -20.06 -21.30 -0.39
CA ALA A 121 -18.75 -20.98 0.14
C ALA A 121 -17.93 -20.13 -0.85
N SER A 122 -17.22 -19.15 -0.31
CA SER A 122 -16.24 -18.33 -1.03
C SER A 122 -14.84 -18.94 -0.98
N PRO A 123 -13.90 -18.53 -1.85
CA PRO A 123 -12.50 -18.92 -1.76
C PRO A 123 -11.77 -18.38 -0.51
N LEU A 124 -12.40 -17.49 0.28
CA LEU A 124 -11.88 -16.95 1.54
C LEU A 124 -11.98 -17.97 2.67
N LYS A 125 -11.12 -19.00 2.62
CA LYS A 125 -11.06 -20.13 3.57
C LYS A 125 -12.43 -20.80 3.81
N SER A 126 -13.24 -20.93 2.76
CA SER A 126 -14.60 -21.50 2.78
C SER A 126 -15.65 -20.74 3.58
N THR A 127 -15.39 -19.48 3.96
CA THR A 127 -16.39 -18.56 4.53
C THR A 127 -17.57 -18.37 3.57
N SER A 128 -18.82 -18.25 4.04
CA SER A 128 -19.96 -18.04 3.12
C SER A 128 -19.89 -16.67 2.42
N TRP A 129 -20.35 -16.58 1.17
CA TRP A 129 -20.38 -15.30 0.46
C TRP A 129 -21.24 -14.24 1.16
N GLU A 130 -22.27 -14.65 1.89
CA GLU A 130 -23.08 -13.77 2.74
C GLU A 130 -22.23 -13.11 3.83
N GLN A 131 -21.45 -13.89 4.59
CA GLN A 131 -20.58 -13.36 5.64
C GLN A 131 -19.48 -12.46 5.07
N VAL A 132 -18.91 -12.81 3.92
CA VAL A 132 -17.91 -11.99 3.22
C VAL A 132 -18.51 -10.65 2.79
N MET A 133 -19.68 -10.64 2.16
CA MET A 133 -20.32 -9.41 1.68
C MET A 133 -20.87 -8.54 2.82
N LEU A 134 -21.36 -9.13 3.92
CA LEU A 134 -21.73 -8.39 5.14
C LEU A 134 -20.52 -7.72 5.79
N HIS A 135 -19.37 -8.40 5.81
CA HIS A 135 -18.11 -7.81 6.26
C HIS A 135 -17.65 -6.68 5.33
N THR A 136 -17.70 -6.89 4.01
CA THR A 136 -17.43 -5.84 3.01
C THR A 136 -18.33 -4.62 3.19
N ALA A 137 -19.63 -4.81 3.47
CA ALA A 137 -20.57 -3.72 3.74
C ALA A 137 -20.13 -2.86 4.94
N LYS A 138 -19.66 -3.49 6.02
CA LYS A 138 -19.08 -2.78 7.17
C LYS A 138 -17.79 -2.04 6.79
N ARG A 139 -16.87 -2.70 6.07
CA ARG A 139 -15.57 -2.14 5.65
C ARG A 139 -15.67 -1.03 4.59
N LEU A 140 -16.83 -0.83 3.96
CA LEU A 140 -17.12 0.31 3.07
C LEU A 140 -17.39 1.61 3.85
N LYS A 141 -18.10 1.55 4.99
CA LYS A 141 -18.39 2.73 5.84
C LYS A 141 -17.14 3.33 6.50
N TRP A 142 -16.03 2.57 6.51
CA TRP A 142 -14.70 3.09 6.84
C TRP A 142 -14.16 4.11 5.81
N ILE A 143 -14.68 4.11 4.58
CA ILE A 143 -14.28 5.01 3.48
C ILE A 143 -15.24 6.21 3.38
N ASP A 144 -16.54 5.93 3.42
CA ASP A 144 -17.62 6.94 3.42
C ASP A 144 -18.85 6.32 4.11
N GLU A 145 -19.39 6.97 5.15
CA GLU A 145 -20.58 6.48 5.87
C GLU A 145 -21.84 6.44 4.98
N GLY A 146 -21.87 7.26 3.93
CA GLY A 146 -22.91 7.27 2.91
C GLY A 146 -22.86 6.09 1.93
N TYR A 147 -21.86 5.20 2.01
CA TYR A 147 -21.87 3.95 1.25
C TYR A 147 -22.68 2.89 1.98
N GLU A 148 -23.80 2.49 1.39
CA GLU A 148 -24.70 1.48 1.95
C GLU A 148 -24.70 0.24 1.06
N LEU A 149 -24.33 -0.92 1.61
CA LEU A 149 -24.39 -2.20 0.91
C LEU A 149 -25.33 -3.14 1.67
N LEU A 150 -26.52 -3.39 1.09
CA LEU A 150 -27.48 -4.34 1.62
C LEU A 150 -27.21 -5.73 1.01
N VAL A 151 -27.11 -6.75 1.85
CA VAL A 151 -26.80 -8.13 1.44
C VAL A 151 -28.05 -9.00 1.59
N PHE A 152 -28.35 -9.78 0.55
CA PHE A 152 -29.44 -10.75 0.52
C PHE A 152 -28.94 -12.08 -0.05
N THR A 153 -29.51 -13.20 0.37
CA THR A 153 -29.32 -14.50 -0.29
C THR A 153 -30.34 -14.68 -1.42
N ASP A 154 -30.02 -15.47 -2.44
CA ASP A 154 -30.96 -15.76 -3.54
C ASP A 154 -32.13 -16.68 -3.12
N GLU A 155 -32.03 -17.30 -1.94
CA GLU A 155 -33.16 -17.93 -1.23
C GLU A 155 -34.29 -16.92 -0.93
N CYS A 156 -33.98 -15.64 -0.68
CA CYS A 156 -35.01 -14.60 -0.44
C CYS A 156 -35.98 -14.43 -1.62
N ILE A 157 -35.64 -14.92 -2.81
CA ILE A 157 -36.49 -14.94 -4.01
C ILE A 157 -37.47 -16.13 -3.98
N GLN A 158 -37.11 -17.21 -3.28
CA GLN A 158 -37.80 -18.50 -3.30
C GLN A 158 -38.64 -18.75 -2.03
N SER A 159 -38.19 -18.31 -0.85
CA SER A 159 -38.72 -18.78 0.44
C SER A 159 -39.84 -17.92 1.05
N SER A 160 -39.91 -16.62 0.76
CA SER A 160 -40.93 -15.72 1.33
C SER A 160 -41.28 -14.55 0.42
N ALA A 161 -42.58 -14.35 0.20
CA ALA A 161 -43.10 -13.20 -0.54
C ALA A 161 -42.71 -11.85 0.11
N GLU A 162 -42.60 -11.79 1.44
CA GLU A 162 -42.20 -10.57 2.16
C GLU A 162 -40.73 -10.22 1.91
N MET A 163 -39.83 -11.21 1.96
CA MET A 163 -38.41 -11.01 1.66
C MET A 163 -38.18 -10.69 0.19
N GLY A 164 -38.91 -11.31 -0.73
CA GLY A 164 -38.90 -10.98 -2.16
C GLY A 164 -39.38 -9.54 -2.43
N MET A 165 -40.48 -9.11 -1.80
CA MET A 165 -40.96 -7.72 -1.88
C MET A 165 -39.95 -6.72 -1.28
N ARG A 166 -39.29 -7.07 -0.15
CA ARG A 166 -38.23 -6.24 0.44
C ARG A 166 -37.05 -6.10 -0.52
N LEU A 167 -36.54 -7.19 -1.08
CA LEU A 167 -35.45 -7.15 -2.05
C LEU A 167 -35.83 -6.31 -3.28
N GLN A 168 -37.04 -6.50 -3.83
CA GLN A 168 -37.53 -5.71 -4.96
C GLN A 168 -37.60 -4.20 -4.64
N LYS A 169 -38.08 -3.82 -3.45
CA LYS A 169 -38.17 -2.42 -2.99
C LYS A 169 -36.80 -1.74 -2.90
N GLU A 170 -35.76 -2.47 -2.49
CA GLU A 170 -34.41 -1.91 -2.37
C GLU A 170 -33.67 -1.91 -3.72
N LEU A 171 -33.89 -2.90 -4.60
CA LEU A 171 -33.41 -2.88 -6.00
C LEU A 171 -33.92 -1.67 -6.79
N LEU A 172 -35.13 -1.17 -6.50
CA LEU A 172 -35.69 0.04 -7.11
C LEU A 172 -34.97 1.35 -6.70
N LYS A 173 -34.04 1.30 -5.73
CA LYS A 173 -33.24 2.44 -5.26
C LYS A 173 -31.74 2.26 -5.47
N ALA A 174 -31.31 1.09 -5.95
CA ALA A 174 -29.91 0.71 -5.98
C ALA A 174 -29.18 1.34 -7.17
N ASP A 175 -28.10 2.07 -6.89
CA ASP A 175 -27.15 2.58 -7.88
C ASP A 175 -26.33 1.46 -8.52
N ILE A 176 -26.00 0.44 -7.71
CA ILE A 176 -25.18 -0.71 -8.11
C ILE A 176 -25.82 -2.01 -7.60
N LEU A 177 -25.98 -3.00 -8.49
CA LEU A 177 -26.28 -4.38 -8.15
C LEU A 177 -25.03 -5.26 -8.31
N VAL A 178 -24.71 -6.02 -7.28
CA VAL A 178 -23.65 -7.03 -7.25
C VAL A 178 -24.30 -8.40 -7.11
N VAL A 179 -23.98 -9.33 -7.99
CA VAL A 179 -24.48 -10.72 -7.95
C VAL A 179 -23.29 -11.65 -7.77
N VAL A 180 -23.29 -12.49 -6.74
CA VAL A 180 -22.14 -13.35 -6.39
C VAL A 180 -22.57 -14.81 -6.26
N ALA A 181 -21.93 -15.70 -7.02
CA ALA A 181 -22.17 -17.14 -6.99
C ALA A 181 -23.63 -17.61 -7.19
N VAL A 182 -24.47 -16.80 -7.85
CA VAL A 182 -25.88 -17.17 -8.10
C VAL A 182 -25.98 -18.06 -9.34
N THR A 183 -26.44 -19.29 -9.12
CA THR A 183 -26.55 -20.34 -10.16
C THR A 183 -27.97 -20.91 -10.32
N ASN A 184 -28.89 -20.61 -9.39
CA ASN A 184 -30.28 -21.06 -9.47
C ASN A 184 -31.03 -20.36 -10.62
N LYS A 185 -31.66 -21.14 -11.51
CA LYS A 185 -32.32 -20.66 -12.73
C LYS A 185 -33.56 -19.80 -12.50
N GLU A 186 -34.20 -19.91 -11.34
CA GLU A 186 -35.36 -19.10 -10.97
C GLU A 186 -34.89 -17.76 -10.39
N SER A 187 -33.90 -17.78 -9.50
CA SER A 187 -33.17 -16.59 -9.04
C SER A 187 -32.64 -15.76 -10.22
N ILE A 188 -31.93 -16.40 -11.17
CA ILE A 188 -31.39 -15.75 -12.39
C ILE A 188 -32.50 -15.04 -13.19
N LYS A 189 -33.63 -15.71 -13.43
CA LYS A 189 -34.77 -15.11 -14.14
C LYS A 189 -35.35 -13.92 -13.38
N TRP A 190 -35.54 -14.07 -12.06
CA TRP A 190 -36.11 -13.02 -11.22
C TRP A 190 -35.19 -11.79 -11.14
N ILE A 191 -33.88 -11.98 -10.98
CA ILE A 191 -32.89 -10.89 -10.95
C ILE A 191 -32.87 -10.17 -12.31
N ASN A 192 -32.81 -10.90 -13.43
CA ASN A 192 -32.85 -10.31 -14.78
C ASN A 192 -34.18 -9.60 -15.12
N LEU A 193 -35.26 -9.87 -14.39
CA LEU A 193 -36.52 -9.14 -14.51
C LEU A 193 -36.55 -7.86 -13.68
N ASN A 194 -36.01 -7.89 -12.45
CA ASN A 194 -36.10 -6.78 -11.49
C ASN A 194 -34.92 -5.80 -11.52
N SER A 195 -33.74 -6.22 -12.00
CA SER A 195 -32.55 -5.36 -12.13
C SER A 195 -32.59 -4.41 -13.33
N LYS A 196 -33.63 -4.44 -14.17
CA LYS A 196 -33.65 -3.78 -15.48
C LYS A 196 -33.40 -2.28 -15.46
N ILE A 197 -33.79 -1.59 -14.38
CA ILE A 197 -33.65 -0.14 -14.19
C ILE A 197 -32.22 0.24 -13.76
N ILE A 198 -31.49 -0.70 -13.15
CA ILE A 198 -30.15 -0.47 -12.62
C ILE A 198 -29.15 -0.37 -13.78
N GLU A 199 -28.40 0.73 -13.85
CA GLU A 199 -27.41 0.97 -14.91
C GLU A 199 -26.09 0.23 -14.69
N THR A 200 -25.76 -0.08 -13.42
CA THR A 200 -24.52 -0.77 -13.01
C THR A 200 -24.86 -2.10 -12.33
N VAL A 201 -24.78 -3.20 -13.08
CA VAL A 201 -24.98 -4.58 -12.62
C VAL A 201 -23.71 -5.37 -12.89
N ILE A 202 -23.12 -5.97 -11.86
CA ILE A 202 -21.93 -6.83 -12.01
C ILE A 202 -22.17 -8.20 -11.38
N CYS A 203 -21.66 -9.23 -12.05
CA CYS A 203 -21.86 -10.64 -11.73
C CYS A 203 -20.50 -11.34 -11.59
N PHE A 204 -20.26 -11.93 -10.44
CA PHE A 204 -19.07 -12.70 -10.10
C PHE A 204 -19.46 -14.15 -9.78
N ASP A 205 -18.66 -15.11 -10.23
CA ASP A 205 -18.80 -16.56 -9.98
C ASP A 205 -20.20 -17.16 -10.25
N SER A 206 -21.04 -16.43 -11.00
CA SER A 206 -22.46 -16.70 -11.23
C SER A 206 -22.69 -17.34 -12.61
N SER A 207 -23.91 -17.80 -12.90
CA SER A 207 -24.24 -18.42 -14.20
C SER A 207 -23.87 -17.50 -15.38
N PRO A 208 -23.34 -18.04 -16.51
CA PRO A 208 -23.12 -17.27 -17.73
C PRO A 208 -24.41 -16.73 -18.38
N ASP A 209 -25.59 -17.16 -17.92
CA ASP A 209 -26.88 -16.54 -18.27
C ASP A 209 -27.04 -15.12 -17.69
N MET A 210 -26.23 -14.76 -16.69
CA MET A 210 -26.16 -13.41 -16.11
C MET A 210 -25.17 -12.54 -16.90
N LYS A 211 -25.60 -11.33 -17.27
CA LYS A 211 -24.74 -10.36 -17.96
C LYS A 211 -24.28 -9.26 -17.04
N ASN A 212 -23.02 -8.84 -17.20
CA ASN A 212 -22.56 -7.56 -16.70
C ASN A 212 -23.19 -6.41 -17.52
N ARG A 213 -23.54 -5.32 -16.84
CA ARG A 213 -23.98 -4.05 -17.43
C ARG A 213 -23.31 -2.91 -16.67
N LEU A 214 -22.66 -1.98 -17.36
CA LEU A 214 -21.97 -0.86 -16.72
C LEU A 214 -22.35 0.47 -17.40
N GLY A 215 -22.85 1.42 -16.62
CA GLY A 215 -23.33 2.72 -17.12
C GLY A 215 -24.42 2.59 -18.19
N GLY A 216 -25.29 1.59 -18.06
CA GLY A 216 -26.40 1.30 -18.98
C GLY A 216 -26.06 0.35 -20.14
N TYR A 217 -24.78 -0.01 -20.36
CA TYR A 217 -24.36 -0.85 -21.48
C TYR A 217 -24.06 -2.29 -21.04
N ASP A 218 -24.69 -3.29 -21.68
CA ASP A 218 -24.31 -4.70 -21.55
C ASP A 218 -22.83 -4.90 -21.94
N VAL A 219 -22.06 -5.64 -21.13
CA VAL A 219 -20.66 -6.00 -21.38
C VAL A 219 -20.52 -7.52 -21.32
N HIS A 220 -19.83 -8.12 -22.29
CA HIS A 220 -19.61 -9.57 -22.33
C HIS A 220 -18.59 -10.03 -21.28
N ASN A 221 -18.88 -11.14 -20.60
CA ASN A 221 -18.09 -11.70 -19.50
C ASN A 221 -16.79 -12.42 -19.93
N GLU A 222 -16.27 -12.20 -21.14
CA GLU A 222 -15.08 -12.91 -21.64
C GLU A 222 -13.76 -12.34 -21.07
N VAL A 223 -13.40 -12.79 -19.86
CA VAL A 223 -12.06 -12.59 -19.28
C VAL A 223 -11.40 -13.95 -19.02
N LYS A 224 -11.08 -14.69 -20.09
CA LYS A 224 -10.06 -15.77 -20.06
C LYS A 224 -9.57 -16.19 -21.47
N GLY A 225 -8.29 -15.94 -21.73
CA GLY A 225 -7.44 -16.71 -22.67
C GLY A 225 -7.74 -16.73 -24.18
N SER A 226 -8.89 -16.28 -24.67
CA SER A 226 -9.26 -16.43 -26.09
C SER A 226 -8.47 -15.50 -27.02
N ILE A 227 -7.80 -16.09 -28.01
CA ILE A 227 -7.02 -15.37 -29.04
C ILE A 227 -7.92 -14.54 -29.97
N PHE A 228 -9.24 -14.77 -29.97
CA PHE A 228 -10.22 -14.12 -30.87
C PHE A 228 -10.57 -12.67 -30.50
N GLY A 229 -10.21 -12.18 -29.30
CA GLY A 229 -10.45 -10.77 -28.91
C GLY A 229 -9.80 -9.72 -29.82
N LYS A 230 -8.92 -10.12 -30.76
CA LYS A 230 -8.27 -9.25 -31.74
C LYS A 230 -9.09 -8.99 -33.02
N LEU A 231 -10.25 -9.64 -33.22
CA LEU A 231 -10.98 -9.58 -34.50
C LEU A 231 -12.14 -8.56 -34.57
N PHE A 232 -12.47 -7.85 -33.48
CA PHE A 232 -13.57 -6.86 -33.42
C PHE A 232 -13.10 -5.41 -33.20
N GLY A 233 -11.93 -5.05 -33.71
CA GLY A 233 -11.42 -3.68 -33.68
C GLY A 233 -11.68 -2.91 -34.98
N ASN A 234 -12.69 -2.01 -34.99
CA ASN A 234 -12.67 -0.76 -35.79
C ASN A 234 -13.84 0.23 -35.56
N SER A 235 -14.86 -0.07 -34.75
CA SER A 235 -16.02 0.85 -34.55
C SER A 235 -16.50 1.08 -33.11
N GLN A 236 -15.80 0.57 -32.08
CA GLN A 236 -16.22 0.80 -30.69
C GLN A 236 -16.08 2.26 -30.25
N SER A 237 -17.11 2.77 -29.59
CA SER A 237 -17.10 4.10 -28.95
C SER A 237 -16.11 4.14 -27.78
N ASP A 238 -15.64 5.33 -27.40
CA ASP A 238 -14.68 5.45 -26.30
C ASP A 238 -15.28 5.06 -24.94
N LYS A 239 -16.58 5.33 -24.69
CA LYS A 239 -17.30 4.85 -23.51
C LYS A 239 -17.24 3.32 -23.38
N THR A 240 -17.38 2.60 -24.50
CA THR A 240 -17.27 1.13 -24.52
C THR A 240 -15.88 0.65 -24.11
N LYS A 241 -14.83 1.37 -24.54
CA LYS A 241 -13.42 1.08 -24.18
C LYS A 241 -13.12 1.41 -22.72
N GLU A 242 -13.86 2.33 -22.11
CA GLU A 242 -13.73 2.66 -20.69
C GLU A 242 -14.40 1.60 -19.82
N SER A 243 -15.65 1.22 -20.12
CA SER A 243 -16.32 0.13 -19.40
C SER A 243 -15.59 -1.21 -19.51
N TYR A 244 -14.94 -1.52 -20.64
CA TYR A 244 -14.09 -2.71 -20.75
C TYR A 244 -12.89 -2.68 -19.79
N LYS A 245 -12.21 -1.53 -19.64
CA LYS A 245 -11.10 -1.38 -18.66
C LYS A 245 -11.59 -1.51 -17.22
N VAL A 246 -12.80 -1.06 -16.93
CA VAL A 246 -13.42 -1.21 -15.59
C VAL A 246 -13.68 -2.69 -15.31
N VAL A 247 -14.35 -3.43 -16.22
CA VAL A 247 -14.53 -4.88 -16.10
C VAL A 247 -13.18 -5.59 -15.92
N GLN A 248 -12.17 -5.24 -16.72
CA GLN A 248 -10.84 -5.84 -16.62
C GLN A 248 -10.22 -5.60 -15.23
N THR A 249 -10.13 -4.34 -14.78
CA THR A 249 -9.53 -3.96 -13.48
C THR A 249 -10.23 -4.64 -12.31
N VAL A 250 -11.56 -4.76 -12.39
CA VAL A 250 -12.41 -5.38 -11.38
C VAL A 250 -12.26 -6.91 -11.40
N SER A 251 -12.22 -7.55 -12.57
CA SER A 251 -12.02 -9.00 -12.70
C SER A 251 -10.62 -9.43 -12.24
N GLU A 252 -9.58 -8.69 -12.63
CA GLU A 252 -8.19 -8.91 -12.20
C GLU A 252 -7.99 -8.70 -10.68
N SER A 253 -8.90 -7.98 -10.03
CA SER A 253 -8.91 -7.83 -8.57
C SER A 253 -9.73 -8.93 -7.90
N TRP A 254 -10.89 -9.30 -8.46
CA TRP A 254 -11.70 -10.41 -7.95
C TRP A 254 -10.96 -11.77 -7.98
N ASP A 255 -10.25 -12.08 -9.08
CA ASP A 255 -9.42 -13.30 -9.25
C ASP A 255 -8.27 -13.39 -8.21
N ARG A 256 -7.99 -12.33 -7.42
CA ARG A 256 -7.05 -12.33 -6.29
C ARG A 256 -7.68 -12.73 -4.95
N HIS A 257 -8.98 -13.03 -4.93
CA HIS A 257 -9.70 -13.73 -3.86
C HIS A 257 -9.48 -13.20 -2.44
N ASN A 258 -9.57 -11.87 -2.23
CA ASN A 258 -9.39 -11.27 -0.91
C ASN A 258 -10.33 -10.09 -0.62
N SER A 259 -10.56 -9.82 0.66
CA SER A 259 -11.57 -8.84 1.13
C SER A 259 -11.24 -7.40 0.77
N ASP A 260 -9.97 -7.02 0.71
CA ASP A 260 -9.56 -5.68 0.28
C ASP A 260 -9.76 -5.49 -1.22
N ASP A 261 -9.46 -6.49 -2.05
CA ASP A 261 -9.76 -6.43 -3.48
C ASP A 261 -11.28 -6.51 -3.78
N ILE A 262 -12.05 -7.29 -3.03
CA ILE A 262 -13.53 -7.30 -3.12
C ILE A 262 -14.09 -5.90 -2.80
N ARG A 263 -13.62 -5.26 -1.73
CA ARG A 263 -13.99 -3.87 -1.39
C ARG A 263 -13.54 -2.88 -2.48
N PHE A 264 -12.31 -3.05 -2.99
CA PHE A 264 -11.76 -2.22 -4.06
C PHE A 264 -12.58 -2.31 -5.35
N CYS A 265 -13.07 -3.49 -5.72
CA CYS A 265 -13.96 -3.67 -6.88
C CYS A 265 -15.18 -2.74 -6.80
N LEU A 266 -15.81 -2.65 -5.63
CA LEU A 266 -16.96 -1.78 -5.41
C LEU A 266 -16.58 -0.30 -5.48
N LEU A 267 -15.47 0.10 -4.84
CA LEU A 267 -14.95 1.48 -4.93
C LEU A 267 -14.62 1.89 -6.37
N VAL A 268 -14.12 0.98 -7.21
CA VAL A 268 -13.87 1.24 -8.64
C VAL A 268 -15.17 1.50 -9.39
N LEU A 269 -16.23 0.72 -9.14
CA LEU A 269 -17.55 0.91 -9.77
C LEU A 269 -18.18 2.26 -9.34
N ILE A 270 -18.12 2.61 -8.06
CA ILE A 270 -18.57 3.91 -7.55
C ILE A 270 -17.82 5.05 -8.25
N ASN A 271 -16.48 4.98 -8.31
CA ASN A 271 -15.64 6.00 -8.97
C ASN A 271 -15.85 6.11 -10.49
N ALA A 272 -16.26 5.02 -11.15
CA ALA A 272 -16.45 4.97 -12.59
C ALA A 272 -17.83 5.46 -13.04
N TYR A 273 -18.88 5.18 -12.26
CA TYR A 273 -20.27 5.40 -12.69
C TYR A 273 -21.12 6.31 -11.78
N ILE A 274 -20.76 6.47 -10.50
CA ILE A 274 -21.60 7.19 -9.52
C ILE A 274 -20.96 8.53 -9.12
N ARG A 275 -19.87 8.51 -8.33
CA ARG A 275 -19.13 9.73 -7.93
C ARG A 275 -17.66 9.47 -7.65
N PRO A 276 -16.75 10.45 -7.83
CA PRO A 276 -15.32 10.30 -7.56
C PRO A 276 -15.02 9.76 -6.16
N VAL A 277 -14.26 8.66 -6.06
CA VAL A 277 -13.84 8.13 -4.76
C VAL A 277 -12.46 8.71 -4.40
N PRO A 278 -12.30 9.46 -3.29
CA PRO A 278 -11.05 10.17 -2.97
C PRO A 278 -9.82 9.26 -2.88
N VAL A 279 -9.94 8.07 -2.27
CA VAL A 279 -8.83 7.10 -2.16
C VAL A 279 -8.40 6.51 -3.50
N LEU A 280 -9.20 6.68 -4.58
CA LEU A 280 -8.87 6.24 -5.93
C LEU A 280 -8.28 7.35 -6.83
N LYS A 281 -7.93 8.53 -6.27
CA LYS A 281 -7.33 9.65 -7.01
C LYS A 281 -6.13 9.24 -7.87
N ASN A 282 -5.32 8.27 -7.43
CA ASN A 282 -4.17 7.72 -8.14
C ASN A 282 -4.48 7.24 -9.57
N LEU A 283 -5.71 6.75 -9.84
CA LEU A 283 -6.13 6.35 -11.20
C LEU A 283 -6.06 7.51 -12.21
N ARG A 284 -6.10 8.76 -11.75
CA ARG A 284 -6.21 9.99 -12.55
C ARG A 284 -4.87 10.71 -12.80
N ALA A 285 -3.76 10.21 -12.26
CA ALA A 285 -2.44 10.89 -12.28
C ALA A 285 -1.72 10.81 -13.66
N LYS A 286 -2.32 11.37 -14.72
CA LYS A 286 -1.79 11.37 -16.09
C LYS A 286 -2.02 12.71 -16.78
N GLY A 287 -0.94 13.48 -17.00
CA GLY A 287 -1.01 14.76 -17.69
C GLY A 287 0.34 15.34 -18.09
N PHE A 288 0.33 16.33 -18.99
CA PHE A 288 1.54 17.05 -19.41
C PHE A 288 2.15 17.89 -18.28
N SER A 289 1.35 18.34 -17.31
CA SER A 289 1.79 19.04 -16.09
C SER A 289 2.76 18.18 -15.27
N THR A 290 2.37 16.94 -14.95
CA THR A 290 3.19 15.93 -14.26
C THR A 290 4.52 15.70 -14.97
N LEU A 291 4.50 15.48 -16.29
CA LEU A 291 5.73 15.29 -17.08
C LEU A 291 6.65 16.51 -17.04
N ASN A 292 6.10 17.72 -17.14
CA ASN A 292 6.86 18.96 -17.06
C ASN A 292 7.50 19.16 -15.66
N CYS A 293 6.76 18.86 -14.59
CA CYS A 293 7.29 18.89 -13.21
C CYS A 293 8.45 17.89 -13.04
N MET A 294 8.25 16.63 -13.46
CA MET A 294 9.27 15.58 -13.40
C MET A 294 10.56 15.98 -14.14
N LEU A 295 10.44 16.42 -15.40
CA LEU A 295 11.59 16.77 -16.24
C LEU A 295 12.33 18.00 -15.70
N ARG A 296 11.59 19.05 -15.29
CA ARG A 296 12.17 20.30 -14.78
C ARG A 296 12.91 20.12 -13.45
N ASN A 297 12.33 19.35 -12.53
CA ASN A 297 12.81 19.31 -11.14
C ASN A 297 13.65 18.07 -10.82
N CYS A 298 13.50 16.99 -11.59
CA CYS A 298 14.08 15.66 -11.31
C CYS A 298 14.86 15.03 -12.48
N GLY A 299 15.15 15.79 -13.54
CA GLY A 299 15.81 15.29 -14.76
C GLY A 299 17.09 14.46 -14.53
N ARG A 300 17.92 14.81 -13.53
CA ARG A 300 19.13 14.03 -13.17
C ARG A 300 18.79 12.67 -12.55
N GLN A 301 17.83 12.63 -11.63
CA GLN A 301 17.37 11.41 -10.97
C GLN A 301 16.65 10.49 -11.97
N ILE A 302 15.88 11.07 -12.90
CA ILE A 302 15.29 10.37 -14.04
C ILE A 302 16.37 9.73 -14.91
N LEU A 303 17.40 10.49 -15.30
CA LEU A 303 18.51 9.96 -16.11
C LEU A 303 19.26 8.83 -15.39
N ASN A 304 19.59 9.00 -14.10
CA ASN A 304 20.24 7.97 -13.30
C ASN A 304 19.40 6.69 -13.22
N CYS A 305 18.08 6.81 -13.00
CA CYS A 305 17.15 5.68 -13.00
C CYS A 305 17.05 4.98 -14.38
N LEU A 306 17.10 5.74 -15.48
CA LEU A 306 17.08 5.19 -16.84
C LEU A 306 18.41 4.53 -17.26
N LEU A 307 19.51 4.84 -16.57
CA LEU A 307 20.78 4.14 -16.75
C LEU A 307 20.84 2.86 -15.89
N ASP A 308 20.37 2.92 -14.65
CA ASP A 308 20.27 1.75 -13.75
C ASP A 308 19.35 0.65 -14.34
N PRO A 309 19.82 -0.61 -14.47
CA PRO A 309 18.97 -1.72 -14.90
C PRO A 309 17.80 -2.00 -13.96
N ASN A 310 18.01 -1.89 -12.64
CA ASN A 310 16.98 -2.23 -11.66
C ASN A 310 15.87 -1.19 -11.62
N CYS A 311 16.20 0.10 -11.55
CA CYS A 311 15.20 1.17 -11.61
C CYS A 311 14.40 1.16 -12.93
N ARG A 312 15.02 0.80 -14.07
CA ARG A 312 14.27 0.54 -15.31
C ARG A 312 13.28 -0.62 -15.18
N LYS A 313 13.66 -1.76 -14.61
CA LYS A 313 12.73 -2.88 -14.36
C LYS A 313 11.61 -2.47 -13.41
N ALA A 314 11.92 -1.74 -12.34
CA ALA A 314 10.93 -1.17 -11.42
C ALA A 314 9.91 -0.31 -12.16
N LEU A 315 10.36 0.67 -12.95
CA LEU A 315 9.47 1.51 -13.75
C LEU A 315 8.66 0.71 -14.79
N GLN A 316 9.23 -0.31 -15.42
CA GLN A 316 8.51 -1.16 -16.38
C GLN A 316 7.43 -2.00 -15.71
N CYS A 317 7.71 -2.53 -14.51
CA CYS A 317 6.77 -3.27 -13.68
C CYS A 317 5.64 -2.38 -13.15
N LEU A 318 5.98 -1.22 -12.58
CA LEU A 318 5.01 -0.25 -12.05
C LEU A 318 4.07 0.31 -13.13
N ASN A 319 4.53 0.44 -14.39
CA ASN A 319 3.67 0.83 -15.52
C ASN A 319 2.72 -0.30 -15.99
N GLN A 320 2.85 -1.52 -15.47
CA GLN A 320 1.94 -2.65 -15.72
C GLN A 320 0.95 -2.86 -14.57
N CYS A 321 1.27 -2.42 -13.35
CA CYS A 321 0.35 -2.41 -12.23
C CYS A 321 -0.81 -1.42 -12.42
N SER A 322 -1.95 -1.70 -11.78
CA SER A 322 -2.94 -0.66 -11.51
C SER A 322 -2.37 0.36 -10.50
N PRO A 323 -2.56 1.70 -10.67
CA PRO A 323 -2.03 2.73 -9.76
C PRO A 323 -2.47 2.67 -8.29
N VAL A 324 -3.40 1.76 -7.99
CA VAL A 324 -4.07 1.55 -6.70
C VAL A 324 -3.90 0.12 -6.17
N ASP A 325 -3.34 -0.79 -6.97
CA ASP A 325 -2.98 -2.15 -6.54
C ASP A 325 -1.69 -2.11 -5.71
N GLN A 326 -1.84 -2.01 -4.39
CA GLN A 326 -0.70 -1.90 -3.47
C GLN A 326 0.20 -3.14 -3.52
N VAL A 327 -0.36 -4.33 -3.78
CA VAL A 327 0.38 -5.60 -3.83
C VAL A 327 1.32 -5.62 -5.04
N CYS A 328 0.82 -5.30 -6.24
CA CYS A 328 1.65 -5.22 -7.44
C CYS A 328 2.71 -4.12 -7.30
N ASN A 329 2.31 -2.91 -6.87
CA ASN A 329 3.25 -1.79 -6.77
C ASN A 329 4.38 -2.05 -5.76
N TYR A 330 4.06 -2.52 -4.55
CA TYR A 330 5.08 -2.83 -3.56
C TYR A 330 5.96 -4.00 -4.00
N ARG A 331 5.40 -5.04 -4.62
CA ARG A 331 6.18 -6.18 -5.14
C ARG A 331 7.13 -5.78 -6.28
N CYS A 332 6.74 -4.87 -7.17
CA CYS A 332 7.63 -4.28 -8.16
C CYS A 332 8.81 -3.56 -7.50
N ILE A 333 8.53 -2.69 -6.53
CA ILE A 333 9.56 -1.93 -5.80
C ILE A 333 10.51 -2.90 -5.07
N ALA A 334 9.97 -3.76 -4.21
CA ALA A 334 10.73 -4.69 -3.37
C ALA A 334 11.53 -5.75 -4.16
N SER A 335 11.16 -6.02 -5.42
CA SER A 335 11.96 -6.85 -6.34
C SER A 335 13.17 -6.12 -6.90
N TYR A 336 13.07 -4.80 -7.09
CA TYR A 336 13.97 -4.00 -7.93
C TYR A 336 14.60 -2.79 -7.22
N GLU A 337 14.62 -2.80 -5.89
CA GLU A 337 15.18 -1.69 -5.09
C GLU A 337 16.60 -1.33 -5.51
N SER A 338 16.84 -0.03 -5.69
CA SER A 338 18.17 0.54 -5.91
C SER A 338 18.20 1.98 -5.39
N ALA A 339 19.40 2.50 -5.08
CA ALA A 339 19.56 3.90 -4.71
C ALA A 339 19.13 4.88 -5.82
N SER A 340 19.09 4.42 -7.09
CA SER A 340 18.56 5.21 -8.21
C SER A 340 17.03 5.28 -8.19
N LEU A 341 16.35 4.18 -7.81
CA LEU A 341 14.90 4.15 -7.60
C LEU A 341 14.49 5.01 -6.41
N GLU A 342 15.18 4.85 -5.27
CA GLU A 342 14.94 5.67 -4.07
C GLU A 342 15.12 7.17 -4.38
N ALA A 343 16.22 7.56 -5.03
CA ALA A 343 16.48 8.96 -5.39
C ALA A 343 15.47 9.53 -6.41
N PHE A 344 14.97 8.70 -7.34
CA PHE A 344 13.91 9.07 -8.28
C PHE A 344 12.59 9.33 -7.53
N SER A 345 12.11 8.36 -6.74
CA SER A 345 10.87 8.46 -5.97
C SER A 345 10.90 9.63 -4.98
N LEU A 346 12.02 9.79 -4.26
CA LEU A 346 12.26 10.91 -3.34
C LEU A 346 12.17 12.27 -4.03
N CYS A 347 12.63 12.37 -5.29
CA CYS A 347 12.53 13.61 -6.04
C CYS A 347 11.10 13.86 -6.54
N VAL A 348 10.51 12.87 -7.22
CA VAL A 348 9.24 13.00 -7.96
C VAL A 348 8.04 13.08 -7.04
N LEU A 349 7.97 12.19 -6.05
CA LEU A 349 6.84 12.09 -5.12
C LEU A 349 7.10 13.00 -3.92
N GLN A 350 8.16 12.73 -3.16
CA GLN A 350 8.29 13.28 -1.81
C GLN A 350 8.77 14.74 -1.73
N LYS A 351 9.60 15.20 -2.68
CA LYS A 351 10.15 16.57 -2.69
C LYS A 351 9.40 17.55 -3.59
N ASN A 352 8.85 17.09 -4.71
CA ASN A 352 8.17 17.95 -5.69
C ASN A 352 6.67 17.63 -5.87
N ASN A 353 6.20 16.48 -5.39
CA ASN A 353 4.84 15.96 -5.56
C ASN A 353 4.27 16.17 -6.98
N CYS A 354 5.02 15.73 -8.00
CA CYS A 354 4.63 15.92 -9.41
C CYS A 354 3.38 15.12 -9.83
N LEU A 355 2.82 14.29 -8.95
CA LEU A 355 1.55 13.60 -9.13
C LEU A 355 0.37 14.28 -8.41
N GLU A 356 0.64 15.34 -7.62
CA GLU A 356 -0.33 16.09 -6.82
C GLU A 356 -1.17 15.20 -5.89
N LEU A 357 -0.51 14.21 -5.27
CA LEU A 357 -1.13 13.23 -4.38
C LEU A 357 -0.97 13.62 -2.92
N ASP A 358 -2.02 13.42 -2.13
CA ASP A 358 -1.93 13.40 -0.68
C ASP A 358 -2.90 12.36 -0.14
N ALA A 359 -2.39 11.49 0.72
CA ALA A 359 -3.17 10.50 1.44
C ALA A 359 -3.11 10.82 2.94
N LYS A 360 -4.19 10.54 3.67
CA LYS A 360 -4.23 10.68 5.13
C LYS A 360 -4.07 9.30 5.76
N VAL A 361 -3.44 9.23 6.93
CA VAL A 361 -3.51 8.01 7.77
C VAL A 361 -4.99 7.82 8.12
N PRO A 362 -5.60 6.66 7.83
CA PRO A 362 -7.01 6.44 8.15
C PRO A 362 -7.24 6.42 9.66
N ASP A 363 -8.41 6.90 10.07
CA ASP A 363 -8.90 6.94 11.46
C ASP A 363 -9.87 5.80 11.80
N LYS A 364 -10.29 5.03 10.78
CA LYS A 364 -11.17 3.86 10.88
C LYS A 364 -10.47 2.59 10.40
N PRO A 365 -10.72 1.43 11.02
CA PRO A 365 -11.58 1.22 12.20
C PRO A 365 -10.93 1.74 13.49
N TYR A 366 -11.72 2.25 14.44
CA TYR A 366 -11.17 2.61 15.75
C TYR A 366 -10.82 1.33 16.54
N VAL A 367 -9.52 1.03 16.64
CA VAL A 367 -9.00 -0.12 17.38
C VAL A 367 -8.52 0.33 18.77
N PRO A 368 -9.16 -0.11 19.87
CA PRO A 368 -8.76 0.26 21.22
C PRO A 368 -7.45 -0.43 21.63
N PRO A 369 -6.53 0.27 22.33
CA PRO A 369 -5.33 -0.35 22.89
C PRO A 369 -5.67 -1.29 24.05
N MET A 370 -4.78 -2.27 24.27
CA MET A 370 -4.71 -3.04 25.51
C MET A 370 -4.47 -2.08 26.70
N ILE A 371 -5.24 -2.24 27.78
CA ILE A 371 -5.18 -1.33 28.96
C ILE A 371 -4.52 -1.95 30.20
N MET A 372 -4.35 -3.28 30.24
CA MET A 372 -3.75 -4.02 31.35
C MET A 372 -2.89 -5.18 30.82
N PHE A 373 -1.85 -5.57 31.55
CA PHE A 373 -1.00 -6.73 31.28
C PHE A 373 -0.55 -7.34 32.63
N ARG A 374 -0.59 -8.67 32.78
CA ARG A 374 -0.34 -9.39 34.05
C ARG A 374 -1.07 -8.78 35.26
N GLY A 375 -2.31 -8.33 35.06
CA GLY A 375 -3.15 -7.70 36.07
C GLY A 375 -2.80 -6.24 36.45
N ALA A 376 -1.75 -5.65 35.89
CA ALA A 376 -1.35 -4.26 36.11
C ALA A 376 -1.79 -3.35 34.96
N ASN A 377 -2.10 -2.08 35.24
CA ASN A 377 -2.40 -1.08 34.22
C ASN A 377 -1.20 -0.86 33.29
N LEU A 378 -1.43 -0.81 31.97
CA LEU A 378 -0.37 -0.68 30.99
C LEU A 378 0.29 0.70 31.07
N SER A 379 1.58 0.74 31.41
CA SER A 379 2.42 1.95 31.31
C SER A 379 3.05 2.08 29.91
N TYR A 380 3.63 3.23 29.59
CA TYR A 380 4.37 3.39 28.33
C TYR A 380 5.63 2.52 28.29
N GLU A 381 6.30 2.36 29.42
CA GLU A 381 7.47 1.50 29.60
C GLU A 381 7.11 0.03 29.37
N MET A 382 5.98 -0.43 29.94
CA MET A 382 5.44 -1.77 29.68
C MET A 382 5.03 -1.94 28.21
N ALA A 383 4.35 -0.96 27.61
CA ALA A 383 3.94 -1.04 26.21
C ALA A 383 5.14 -1.12 25.25
N GLU A 384 6.22 -0.39 25.52
CA GLU A 384 7.48 -0.55 24.80
C GLU A 384 8.11 -1.94 25.04
N ASP A 385 8.10 -2.44 26.28
CA ASP A 385 8.64 -3.78 26.61
C ASP A 385 7.86 -4.93 25.94
N LEU A 386 6.54 -4.82 25.82
CA LEU A 386 5.71 -5.78 25.07
C LEU A 386 6.09 -5.79 23.58
N PHE A 387 6.47 -4.64 23.01
CA PHE A 387 7.06 -4.60 21.68
C PHE A 387 8.47 -5.20 21.65
N VAL A 388 9.35 -4.90 22.63
CA VAL A 388 10.69 -5.54 22.73
C VAL A 388 10.56 -7.07 22.79
N GLY A 389 9.50 -7.60 23.41
CA GLY A 389 9.09 -9.00 23.29
C GLY A 389 10.18 -9.94 23.81
N TRP A 390 10.65 -10.83 22.95
CA TRP A 390 11.68 -11.82 23.27
C TRP A 390 13.12 -11.38 23.00
N LEU A 391 13.34 -10.15 22.49
CA LEU A 391 14.66 -9.68 22.11
C LEU A 391 15.57 -9.57 23.33
N GLY A 392 16.67 -10.32 23.32
CA GLY A 392 17.59 -10.47 24.46
C GLY A 392 17.69 -11.92 24.94
N SER A 393 16.57 -12.64 24.98
CA SER A 393 16.55 -14.11 25.09
C SER A 393 16.65 -14.75 23.70
N LEU A 394 16.04 -14.12 22.70
CA LEU A 394 16.17 -14.42 21.26
C LEU A 394 16.86 -13.25 20.54
N GLU A 395 17.32 -13.49 19.31
CA GLU A 395 17.89 -12.45 18.43
C GLU A 395 16.85 -11.49 17.81
N TRP A 396 15.57 -11.71 18.13
CA TRP A 396 14.43 -10.94 17.62
C TRP A 396 13.37 -10.72 18.70
N SER A 397 12.54 -9.70 18.53
CA SER A 397 11.42 -9.43 19.44
C SER A 397 10.26 -10.41 19.22
N TRP A 398 9.90 -10.59 17.95
CA TRP A 398 8.71 -11.30 17.51
C TRP A 398 8.92 -11.84 16.08
N ARG A 399 8.28 -12.96 15.74
CA ARG A 399 8.10 -13.44 14.36
C ARG A 399 6.64 -13.31 13.96
N VAL A 400 6.39 -12.88 12.73
CA VAL A 400 5.01 -12.77 12.22
C VAL A 400 4.51 -14.16 11.82
N ILE A 401 3.37 -14.56 12.39
CA ILE A 401 2.65 -15.79 12.05
C ILE A 401 1.78 -15.55 10.82
N ALA A 402 1.05 -14.43 10.84
CA ALA A 402 0.13 -14.02 9.80
C ALA A 402 -0.16 -12.52 9.92
N GLY A 403 -0.61 -11.89 8.84
CA GLY A 403 -1.18 -10.55 8.91
C GLY A 403 -2.29 -10.32 7.87
N GLN A 404 -2.97 -9.19 8.00
CA GLN A 404 -4.19 -8.90 7.23
C GLN A 404 -3.90 -8.33 5.84
N ASN A 405 -2.83 -7.55 5.67
CA ASN A 405 -2.62 -6.79 4.44
C ASN A 405 -1.65 -7.51 3.48
N PRO A 406 -2.10 -7.97 2.30
CA PRO A 406 -1.26 -8.76 1.39
C PRO A 406 -0.07 -7.99 0.79
N ALA A 407 -0.09 -6.66 0.80
CA ALA A 407 0.99 -5.83 0.26
C ALA A 407 2.18 -5.69 1.23
N TYR A 408 1.93 -5.82 2.54
CA TYR A 408 2.89 -5.51 3.60
C TYR A 408 3.17 -6.69 4.54
N ASP A 409 2.18 -7.56 4.78
CA ASP A 409 2.23 -8.63 5.78
C ASP A 409 2.50 -10.03 5.17
N GLN A 410 2.50 -10.19 3.83
CA GLN A 410 2.61 -11.50 3.17
C GLN A 410 4.04 -11.85 2.67
N PHE A 411 5.06 -11.49 3.44
CA PHE A 411 6.46 -11.84 3.14
C PHE A 411 6.92 -13.09 3.90
N PRO A 412 7.63 -14.04 3.27
CA PRO A 412 8.29 -15.13 3.98
C PRO A 412 9.27 -14.62 5.04
N CYS A 413 9.45 -15.39 6.10
CA CYS A 413 10.50 -15.19 7.11
C CYS A 413 10.52 -13.78 7.72
N GLN A 414 9.38 -13.32 8.25
CA GLN A 414 9.26 -12.01 8.89
C GLN A 414 9.67 -12.05 10.37
N TYR A 415 10.70 -11.27 10.68
CA TYR A 415 11.16 -10.96 12.03
C TYR A 415 10.90 -9.48 12.33
N GLN A 416 10.56 -9.18 13.57
CA GLN A 416 10.42 -7.82 14.08
C GLN A 416 11.47 -7.57 15.16
N LEU A 417 12.19 -6.45 15.05
CA LEU A 417 13.13 -5.98 16.07
C LEU A 417 12.60 -4.66 16.66
N PHE A 418 12.30 -4.64 17.95
CA PHE A 418 11.93 -3.44 18.70
C PHE A 418 12.95 -3.20 19.81
N TYR A 419 13.54 -2.01 19.87
CA TYR A 419 14.58 -1.71 20.87
C TYR A 419 14.70 -0.21 21.18
N ARG A 420 15.26 0.11 22.35
CA ARG A 420 15.56 1.49 22.76
C ARG A 420 16.99 1.86 22.34
N GLY A 421 17.15 2.95 21.60
CA GLY A 421 18.47 3.39 21.12
C GLY A 421 19.24 4.24 22.14
N LYS A 422 20.55 4.47 21.89
CA LYS A 422 21.47 5.24 22.78
C LYS A 422 20.93 6.61 23.24
N ALA A 423 20.05 7.25 22.47
CA ALA A 423 19.47 8.55 22.84
C ALA A 423 18.22 8.39 23.72
N LYS A 424 18.14 9.14 24.82
CA LYS A 424 17.00 9.14 25.75
C LYS A 424 15.68 9.38 25.01
N GLY A 425 14.72 8.45 25.14
CA GLY A 425 13.44 8.50 24.45
C GLY A 425 13.52 8.21 22.94
N SER A 426 14.56 7.51 22.47
CA SER A 426 14.58 6.91 21.14
C SER A 426 14.16 5.45 21.19
N PHE A 427 13.07 5.12 20.50
CA PHE A 427 12.59 3.77 20.29
C PHE A 427 12.55 3.49 18.79
N TRP A 428 12.92 2.28 18.40
CA TRP A 428 13.12 1.89 17.00
C TRP A 428 12.37 0.59 16.71
N TYR A 429 11.85 0.50 15.49
CA TYR A 429 11.26 -0.71 14.94
C TYR A 429 11.96 -1.04 13.62
N GLU A 430 12.43 -2.28 13.48
CA GLU A 430 13.06 -2.78 12.26
C GLU A 430 12.44 -4.12 11.87
N PRO A 431 11.50 -4.15 10.90
CA PRO A 431 11.11 -5.39 10.26
C PRO A 431 12.22 -5.89 9.36
N VAL A 432 12.51 -7.20 9.44
CA VAL A 432 13.47 -7.94 8.62
C VAL A 432 12.72 -9.10 7.96
N PHE A 433 12.69 -9.14 6.63
CA PHE A 433 11.81 -10.05 5.88
C PHE A 433 12.41 -10.49 4.55
N GLN A 434 12.01 -11.65 4.05
CA GLN A 434 12.42 -12.10 2.72
C GLN A 434 11.41 -11.71 1.65
N VAL A 435 11.90 -11.27 0.49
CA VAL A 435 11.09 -11.01 -0.70
C VAL A 435 11.45 -12.03 -1.77
N LYS A 436 10.44 -12.74 -2.28
CA LYS A 436 10.57 -13.48 -3.53
C LYS A 436 10.39 -12.50 -4.70
N THR A 437 11.51 -12.10 -5.28
CA THR A 437 11.59 -11.21 -6.44
C THR A 437 10.79 -11.77 -7.62
N LEU A 438 10.52 -10.94 -8.63
CA LEU A 438 9.81 -11.36 -9.84
C LEU A 438 10.64 -12.34 -10.71
N GLU A 439 11.97 -12.30 -10.64
CA GLU A 439 12.87 -13.34 -11.15
C GLU A 439 12.96 -14.59 -10.25
N GLY A 440 12.22 -14.64 -9.15
CA GLY A 440 12.12 -15.80 -8.26
C GLY A 440 13.26 -15.97 -7.26
N GLN A 441 14.26 -15.09 -7.26
CA GLN A 441 15.32 -15.02 -6.24
C GLN A 441 14.73 -14.60 -4.89
N MET A 442 15.25 -15.16 -3.79
CA MET A 442 14.94 -14.74 -2.43
C MET A 442 15.97 -13.69 -1.98
N VAL A 443 15.50 -12.52 -1.54
CA VAL A 443 16.36 -11.44 -1.03
C VAL A 443 15.87 -10.92 0.32
N TRP A 444 16.79 -10.66 1.24
CA TRP A 444 16.47 -10.04 2.52
C TRP A 444 16.23 -8.53 2.35
N ARG A 445 15.18 -8.03 3.01
CA ARG A 445 14.85 -6.61 3.17
C ARG A 445 14.81 -6.27 4.66
N ARG A 446 15.23 -5.05 5.00
CA ARG A 446 15.25 -4.51 6.35
C ARG A 446 14.92 -3.02 6.30
N ARG A 447 14.02 -2.55 7.16
CA ARG A 447 13.64 -1.13 7.27
C ARG A 447 13.99 -0.58 8.65
N LYS A 448 14.07 0.75 8.78
CA LYS A 448 14.37 1.42 10.05
C LYS A 448 13.34 2.50 10.39
N TYR A 449 12.28 2.10 11.07
CA TYR A 449 11.24 3.00 11.56
C TYR A 449 11.69 3.66 12.86
N ARG A 450 11.50 4.98 12.96
CA ARG A 450 11.51 5.64 14.27
C ARG A 450 10.12 5.50 14.88
N ALA A 451 10.06 4.90 16.06
CA ALA A 451 8.85 4.85 16.88
C ALA A 451 8.80 6.05 17.86
N LYS A 452 7.58 6.46 18.21
CA LYS A 452 7.27 7.42 19.27
C LYS A 452 6.01 6.95 20.01
N ARG A 453 5.96 7.17 21.32
CA ARG A 453 4.74 6.96 22.13
C ARG A 453 3.59 7.84 21.62
N GLY A 454 2.38 7.30 21.65
CA GLY A 454 1.13 8.01 21.36
C GLY A 454 0.63 8.82 22.57
N LYS A 455 -0.68 9.13 22.60
CA LYS A 455 -1.32 9.84 23.73
C LYS A 455 -1.76 8.91 24.86
N VAL A 456 -1.80 7.60 24.59
CA VAL A 456 -2.26 6.54 25.51
C VAL A 456 -1.21 5.42 25.46
N PRO A 457 -0.88 4.77 26.58
CA PRO A 457 -0.10 3.52 26.57
C PRO A 457 -0.69 2.50 25.59
N GLY A 458 0.17 1.67 24.99
CA GLY A 458 -0.21 0.77 23.91
C GLY A 458 -0.43 1.42 22.54
N THR A 459 -0.40 2.75 22.41
CA THR A 459 -0.49 3.46 21.11
C THR A 459 0.82 4.15 20.74
N PHE A 460 1.16 4.17 19.45
CA PHE A 460 2.45 4.66 18.94
C PHE A 460 2.32 5.30 17.56
N TYR A 461 3.22 6.24 17.25
CA TYR A 461 3.43 6.79 15.90
C TYR A 461 4.77 6.30 15.34
N PHE A 462 4.73 5.59 14.22
CA PHE A 462 5.91 5.12 13.49
C PHE A 462 6.12 5.96 12.23
N SER A 463 7.37 6.17 11.83
CA SER A 463 7.72 6.90 10.61
C SER A 463 9.03 6.40 10.02
N VAL A 464 9.05 6.24 8.69
CA VAL A 464 10.20 5.77 7.90
C VAL A 464 10.23 6.49 6.55
N LEU A 465 11.43 6.65 5.98
CA LEU A 465 11.61 6.90 4.56
C LEU A 465 11.92 5.55 3.90
N ASP A 466 10.96 4.97 3.18
CA ASP A 466 11.14 3.69 2.47
C ASP A 466 11.06 3.94 0.95
N ASN A 467 12.04 3.43 0.20
CA ASN A 467 12.14 3.56 -1.26
C ASN A 467 11.88 4.99 -1.81
N GLY A 468 12.23 6.01 -1.02
CA GLY A 468 12.09 7.43 -1.35
C GLY A 468 10.76 8.08 -0.95
N VAL A 469 9.82 7.35 -0.34
CA VAL A 469 8.53 7.87 0.14
C VAL A 469 8.46 7.81 1.66
N VAL A 470 7.98 8.86 2.31
CA VAL A 470 7.77 8.84 3.76
C VAL A 470 6.45 8.14 4.07
N SER A 471 6.54 6.99 4.74
CA SER A 471 5.39 6.41 5.45
C SER A 471 5.27 7.05 6.83
N ASN A 472 4.02 7.30 7.24
CA ASN A 472 3.68 7.56 8.63
C ASN A 472 2.54 6.63 9.02
N GLU A 473 2.68 6.00 10.18
CA GLU A 473 1.76 4.98 10.68
C GLU A 473 1.40 5.24 12.14
N PHE A 474 0.20 4.81 12.52
CA PHE A 474 -0.29 4.77 13.88
C PHE A 474 -0.54 3.32 14.27
N TRP A 475 0.25 2.83 15.23
CA TRP A 475 0.26 1.44 15.69
C TRP A 475 -0.40 1.32 17.07
N THR A 476 -1.17 0.25 17.25
CA THR A 476 -1.89 -0.11 18.48
C THR A 476 -1.54 -1.53 18.90
N ILE A 477 -1.09 -1.71 20.14
CA ILE A 477 -1.03 -3.03 20.80
C ILE A 477 -2.45 -3.39 21.21
N VAL A 478 -3.01 -4.44 20.59
CA VAL A 478 -4.43 -4.81 20.71
C VAL A 478 -4.65 -5.82 21.83
N ASP A 479 -3.72 -6.77 21.93
CA ASP A 479 -3.62 -7.79 22.97
C ASP A 479 -2.24 -8.44 22.91
N VAL A 480 -1.75 -8.92 24.06
CA VAL A 480 -0.54 -9.75 24.18
C VAL A 480 -0.76 -10.75 25.30
N ALA A 481 -0.42 -12.02 25.07
CA ALA A 481 -0.54 -13.06 26.09
C ALA A 481 0.34 -12.75 27.31
N ASP A 482 -0.15 -13.05 28.52
CA ASP A 482 0.63 -12.82 29.76
C ASP A 482 1.96 -13.61 29.78
N ASP A 483 2.04 -14.75 29.10
CA ASP A 483 3.25 -15.56 28.92
C ASP A 483 4.10 -15.16 27.69
N LEU A 484 3.67 -14.13 26.95
CA LEU A 484 4.25 -13.66 25.68
C LEU A 484 4.29 -14.73 24.58
N SER A 485 3.46 -15.79 24.67
CA SER A 485 3.33 -16.80 23.62
C SER A 485 2.79 -16.23 22.30
N TRP A 486 2.01 -15.14 22.36
CA TRP A 486 1.56 -14.40 21.18
C TRP A 486 1.26 -12.93 21.47
N GLY A 487 1.21 -12.13 20.40
CA GLY A 487 0.74 -10.74 20.42
C GLY A 487 -0.01 -10.37 19.13
N LEU A 488 -0.89 -9.38 19.20
CA LEU A 488 -1.59 -8.81 18.04
C LEU A 488 -1.39 -7.30 18.00
N PHE A 489 -0.82 -6.81 16.90
CA PHE A 489 -0.54 -5.39 16.68
C PHE A 489 -1.31 -4.90 15.44
N HIS A 490 -2.15 -3.88 15.60
CA HIS A 490 -2.89 -3.25 14.50
C HIS A 490 -2.20 -1.95 14.07
N TYR A 491 -2.26 -1.61 12.78
CA TYR A 491 -1.70 -0.39 12.24
C TYR A 491 -2.60 0.29 11.21
N HIS A 492 -2.63 1.62 11.26
CA HIS A 492 -3.13 2.49 10.19
C HIS A 492 -1.93 3.19 9.57
N GLY A 493 -1.84 3.31 8.25
CA GLY A 493 -0.69 3.92 7.58
C GLY A 493 -1.03 4.73 6.34
N ALA A 494 -0.12 5.64 5.97
CA ALA A 494 -0.19 6.36 4.71
C ALA A 494 1.20 6.72 4.15
N ALA A 495 1.47 6.23 2.95
CA ALA A 495 2.54 6.70 2.08
C ALA A 495 2.06 7.98 1.36
N ARG A 496 1.95 9.08 2.09
CA ARG A 496 1.18 10.29 1.71
C ARG A 496 1.45 10.78 0.28
N ALA A 497 2.74 10.94 -0.06
CA ALA A 497 3.17 11.44 -1.37
C ALA A 497 3.00 10.44 -2.54
N ALA A 498 2.68 9.18 -2.25
CA ALA A 498 2.26 8.17 -3.22
C ALA A 498 0.73 8.03 -3.32
N GLY A 499 -0.04 8.83 -2.57
CA GLY A 499 -1.52 8.79 -2.59
C GLY A 499 -2.12 7.50 -2.01
N GLN A 500 -1.34 6.72 -1.25
CA GLN A 500 -1.76 5.44 -0.70
C GLN A 500 -1.98 5.52 0.82
N SER A 501 -3.17 5.09 1.23
CA SER A 501 -3.55 4.81 2.63
C SER A 501 -3.80 3.32 2.79
N TYR A 502 -3.55 2.78 3.98
CA TYR A 502 -3.73 1.36 4.27
C TYR A 502 -3.99 1.10 5.77
N THR A 503 -4.51 -0.09 6.04
CA THR A 503 -4.71 -0.67 7.37
C THR A 503 -4.15 -2.09 7.39
N GLY A 504 -3.92 -2.64 8.56
CA GLY A 504 -3.62 -4.06 8.74
C GLY A 504 -3.43 -4.44 10.20
N ALA A 505 -3.24 -5.73 10.45
CA ALA A 505 -2.79 -6.22 11.75
C ALA A 505 -1.88 -7.43 11.55
N VAL A 506 -0.86 -7.54 12.39
CA VAL A 506 0.09 -8.65 12.43
C VAL A 506 -0.08 -9.44 13.72
N LEU A 507 -0.35 -10.74 13.57
CA LEU A 507 -0.35 -11.73 14.64
C LEU A 507 1.05 -12.32 14.75
N VAL A 508 1.63 -12.27 15.95
CA VAL A 508 3.04 -12.62 16.20
C VAL A 508 3.21 -13.64 17.33
N SER A 509 4.31 -14.37 17.31
CA SER A 509 4.77 -15.31 18.37
C SER A 509 6.32 -15.33 18.42
N PRO A 510 6.96 -15.89 19.47
CA PRO A 510 8.42 -16.03 19.50
C PRO A 510 8.98 -16.88 18.34
N ASP A 511 8.31 -17.97 17.98
CA ASP A 511 8.79 -18.95 17.00
C ASP A 511 8.18 -18.77 15.60
N GLY A 512 7.10 -17.98 15.46
CA GLY A 512 6.38 -17.78 14.21
C GLY A 512 5.37 -18.89 13.88
N ALA A 513 5.06 -19.78 14.84
CA ALA A 513 3.96 -20.75 14.76
C ALA A 513 2.67 -20.17 15.35
N PHE A 514 1.52 -20.73 14.95
CA PHE A 514 0.21 -20.30 15.48
C PHE A 514 0.07 -20.61 16.98
N PRO A 515 -0.67 -19.78 17.75
CA PRO A 515 -0.96 -20.06 19.15
C PRO A 515 -1.79 -21.33 19.30
N ASN A 516 -1.64 -22.02 20.43
CA ASN A 516 -2.35 -23.27 20.70
C ASN A 516 -3.87 -23.04 20.87
N ASP A 517 -4.67 -24.11 20.74
CA ASP A 517 -6.14 -24.03 20.75
C ASP A 517 -6.76 -23.38 21.99
N ARG A 518 -6.07 -23.36 23.14
CA ARG A 518 -6.55 -22.68 24.36
C ARG A 518 -6.54 -21.15 24.19
N GLU A 519 -5.59 -20.63 23.44
CA GLU A 519 -5.45 -19.21 23.15
C GLU A 519 -6.31 -18.76 21.96
N LYS A 520 -6.77 -19.68 21.10
CA LYS A 520 -7.53 -19.34 19.88
C LYS A 520 -8.72 -18.42 20.14
N THR A 521 -9.49 -18.65 21.20
CA THR A 521 -10.64 -17.79 21.55
C THR A 521 -10.21 -16.34 21.88
N LYS A 522 -9.05 -16.15 22.53
CA LYS A 522 -8.51 -14.81 22.80
C LYS A 522 -8.01 -14.14 21.53
N VAL A 523 -7.33 -14.89 20.66
CA VAL A 523 -6.86 -14.40 19.35
C VAL A 523 -8.04 -13.93 18.49
N VAL A 524 -9.13 -14.70 18.42
CA VAL A 524 -10.36 -14.30 17.71
C VAL A 524 -10.97 -13.05 18.34
N ALA A 525 -11.09 -12.98 19.66
CA ALA A 525 -11.59 -11.79 20.34
C ALA A 525 -10.71 -10.54 20.12
N ALA A 526 -9.39 -10.70 20.01
CA ALA A 526 -8.46 -9.63 19.70
C ALA A 526 -8.58 -9.17 18.24
N LEU A 527 -8.78 -10.08 17.28
CA LEU A 527 -9.06 -9.74 15.88
C LEU A 527 -10.41 -9.02 15.72
N ASP A 528 -11.42 -9.39 16.51
CA ASP A 528 -12.71 -8.69 16.54
C ASP A 528 -12.59 -7.24 17.04
N LYS A 529 -11.66 -6.93 17.98
CA LYS A 529 -11.33 -5.53 18.35
C LYS A 529 -10.74 -4.73 17.17
N CYS A 530 -10.08 -5.40 16.23
CA CYS A 530 -9.56 -4.78 15.00
C CYS A 530 -10.61 -4.65 13.90
N GLU A 531 -11.81 -5.22 14.09
CA GLU A 531 -12.77 -5.47 13.01
C GLU A 531 -12.21 -6.33 11.85
N ILE A 532 -11.30 -7.26 12.17
CA ILE A 532 -10.66 -8.20 11.22
C ILE A 532 -11.15 -9.63 11.50
N LYS A 533 -11.24 -10.48 10.48
CA LYS A 533 -11.60 -11.91 10.64
C LYS A 533 -10.44 -12.86 10.39
N GLU A 534 -10.45 -14.02 11.06
CA GLU A 534 -9.43 -15.08 10.91
C GLU A 534 -9.21 -15.50 9.44
N TRP A 535 -10.26 -15.43 8.62
CA TRP A 535 -10.20 -15.74 7.19
C TRP A 535 -9.53 -14.65 6.31
N GLU A 536 -9.35 -13.43 6.81
CA GLU A 536 -8.61 -12.35 6.14
C GLU A 536 -7.09 -12.42 6.40
N LEU A 537 -6.64 -13.23 7.36
CA LEU A 537 -5.22 -13.34 7.71
C LEU A 537 -4.46 -14.24 6.73
N TYR A 538 -3.37 -13.71 6.16
CA TYR A 538 -2.42 -14.45 5.33
C TYR A 538 -1.30 -15.03 6.19
N THR A 539 -1.15 -16.35 6.20
CA THR A 539 -0.06 -17.02 6.91
C THR A 539 1.30 -16.73 6.26
N VAL A 540 2.27 -16.37 7.09
CA VAL A 540 3.67 -16.17 6.72
C VAL A 540 4.37 -17.53 6.60
N ASN A 541 5.10 -17.74 5.51
CA ASN A 541 5.97 -18.92 5.39
C ASN A 541 7.25 -18.70 6.22
N ASN A 542 7.34 -19.39 7.36
CA ASN A 542 8.43 -19.31 8.32
C ASN A 542 9.46 -20.47 8.24
N CYS A 543 9.38 -21.31 7.20
CA CYS A 543 10.03 -22.64 7.17
C CYS A 543 11.48 -22.68 6.66
N SER A 544 12.05 -21.59 6.14
CA SER A 544 13.35 -21.63 5.42
C SER A 544 14.16 -20.33 5.54
N CYS A 545 14.29 -19.85 6.78
CA CYS A 545 14.82 -18.53 7.09
C CYS A 545 16.34 -18.55 7.31
N ILE A 546 17.09 -18.78 6.23
CA ILE A 546 18.56 -18.86 6.24
C ILE A 546 19.17 -17.46 6.39
N ASP A 547 20.13 -17.33 7.29
CA ASP A 547 20.97 -16.15 7.56
C ASP A 547 20.20 -14.82 7.60
N PRO A 548 19.21 -14.66 8.50
CA PRO A 548 18.48 -13.40 8.65
C PRO A 548 19.43 -12.29 9.13
N PRO A 549 19.44 -11.10 8.49
CA PRO A 549 20.32 -10.00 8.87
C PRO A 549 19.74 -9.27 10.10
N LEU A 550 19.84 -9.93 11.26
CA LEU A 550 19.34 -9.48 12.56
C LEU A 550 20.37 -8.57 13.28
N GLY A 551 20.31 -8.52 14.61
CA GLY A 551 21.16 -7.67 15.44
C GLY A 551 20.70 -6.20 15.48
N ILE A 552 21.00 -5.55 16.60
CA ILE A 552 20.67 -4.15 16.90
C ILE A 552 21.95 -3.33 17.10
N PRO A 553 21.91 -1.99 17.03
CA PRO A 553 23.07 -1.17 17.34
C PRO A 553 23.58 -1.46 18.76
N GLU A 554 24.89 -1.70 18.89
CA GLU A 554 25.60 -1.84 20.17
C GLU A 554 25.16 -0.74 21.16
N GLY A 555 24.98 -1.06 22.45
CA GLY A 555 24.54 -0.10 23.46
C GLY A 555 23.10 0.39 23.32
N SER A 556 22.27 -0.32 22.55
CA SER A 556 20.82 -0.27 22.69
C SER A 556 20.39 -0.93 24.00
N SER A 557 19.23 -0.53 24.55
CA SER A 557 18.62 -1.16 25.72
C SER A 557 17.33 -1.90 25.33
N LEU A 558 17.06 -2.95 26.11
CA LEU A 558 15.95 -3.87 25.93
C LEU A 558 14.88 -3.52 26.98
N HIS A 559 14.32 -4.48 27.70
CA HIS A 559 13.27 -4.31 28.71
C HIS A 559 13.66 -3.35 29.85
N THR A 560 12.65 -2.80 30.52
CA THR A 560 12.82 -1.85 31.65
C THR A 560 11.93 -2.18 32.85
N VAL A 561 10.80 -2.86 32.63
CA VAL A 561 9.77 -3.19 33.63
C VAL A 561 9.30 -4.63 33.51
N VAL A 562 9.07 -5.14 32.29
CA VAL A 562 8.60 -6.52 32.07
C VAL A 562 9.78 -7.48 32.17
N GLN A 563 9.69 -8.46 33.06
CA GLN A 563 10.65 -9.56 33.14
C GLN A 563 10.25 -10.69 32.18
N ILE A 564 11.24 -11.15 31.40
CA ILE A 564 11.15 -12.32 30.54
C ILE A 564 11.76 -13.49 31.29
N GLU A 565 10.94 -14.47 31.63
CA GLU A 565 11.40 -15.77 32.14
C GLU A 565 11.60 -16.68 30.91
N ASP A 566 12.85 -16.92 30.52
CA ASP A 566 13.15 -17.91 29.48
C ASP A 566 12.96 -19.32 30.08
N PRO A 567 12.02 -20.14 29.57
CA PRO A 567 11.77 -21.49 30.10
C PRO A 567 12.94 -22.46 29.93
N ASN A 568 13.99 -22.09 29.18
CA ASN A 568 15.22 -22.86 29.03
C ASN A 568 16.33 -22.43 30.02
N TRP A 569 16.14 -21.32 30.75
CA TRP A 569 17.15 -20.79 31.66
C TRP A 569 17.15 -21.56 33.00
N MET A 570 17.86 -22.68 33.03
CA MET A 570 18.24 -23.28 34.30
C MET A 570 19.22 -22.35 35.04
N PRO A 571 18.95 -21.97 36.30
CA PRO A 571 19.92 -21.25 37.12
C PRO A 571 21.15 -22.12 37.40
N ILE A 572 22.33 -21.48 37.45
CA ILE A 572 23.64 -22.09 37.72
C ILE A 572 23.91 -22.06 39.23
#